data_AF-A0A4U5N1G5-F1
#
_entry.id   AF-A0A4U5N1G5-F1
#
_cell.length_a   1.000
_cell.length_b   1.000
_cell.length_c   1.000
_cell.angle_alpha   90.00
_cell.angle_beta   90.00
_cell.angle_gamma   90.00
#
_symmetry.space_group_name_H-M   'P 1'
#
loop_
_entity.id
_entity.type
_entity.pdbx_description
1 polymer ?
#
loop_
_entity_poly.entity_id
_entity_poly.type
_entity_poly.pdbx_seq_one_letter_code
_entity_poly.pdbx_strand_id
1 'polypeptide(L)'
;MFVERRVLCFQMTPLFAAAALTLFFGLTKAYMGPMMGKQDECDDGKTNLQVDWDENDFSQFTCMAELPWTSNSSIASVYYEIPNFNATTDIVEHRCMSDRIFYTDIPPLRGNHRPNWPMYGEYLYVPEQRWLHNLEHGSIILLYHPCVDQGELRRLRKLLTACVYRHIITPYNKLNPIYPLHLVAWGAKLQMNTVDEAAVVKFIRKHTHVAPEDISRQGVYNNYLMRPAQPLSNSPDDLHPCPSHV
;
A
#
# COMPACT_ATOMS: atom_id res chain seq x y z
N MET A 1 16.13 -76.84 49.83
CA MET A 1 17.56 -76.49 49.74
C MET A 1 17.70 -75.48 48.61
N PHE A 2 18.01 -74.20 48.94
CA PHE A 2 18.83 -73.21 48.20
C PHE A 2 18.94 -73.42 46.65
N VAL A 3 18.64 -72.50 45.72
CA VAL A 3 19.00 -71.07 45.62
C VAL A 3 18.37 -70.46 44.35
N GLU A 4 17.97 -69.19 44.45
CA GLU A 4 17.69 -68.26 43.34
C GLU A 4 18.91 -68.01 42.45
N ARG A 5 18.72 -67.82 41.14
CA ARG A 5 19.51 -66.84 40.37
C ARG A 5 18.72 -66.34 39.16
N ARG A 6 18.44 -65.04 39.19
CA ARG A 6 17.88 -64.23 38.09
C ARG A 6 18.97 -63.81 37.09
N VAL A 7 18.47 -63.20 35.99
CA VAL A 7 19.08 -62.24 35.05
C VAL A 7 20.10 -62.85 34.04
N LEU A 8 20.13 -62.57 32.73
CA LEU A 8 19.72 -61.43 31.89
C LEU A 8 19.31 -61.94 30.49
N CYS A 9 18.19 -61.45 29.95
CA CYS A 9 17.87 -61.58 28.54
C CYS A 9 18.38 -60.31 27.82
N PHE A 10 19.37 -60.45 26.95
CA PHE A 10 19.87 -59.37 26.10
C PHE A 10 18.84 -59.13 24.98
N GLN A 11 18.00 -58.10 25.13
CA GLN A 11 17.19 -57.60 24.02
C GLN A 11 18.06 -56.66 23.17
N MET A 12 18.34 -57.08 21.94
CA MET A 12 18.83 -56.21 20.87
C MET A 12 17.74 -55.20 20.52
N THR A 13 17.99 -53.91 20.76
CA THR A 13 17.18 -52.82 20.22
C THR A 13 17.68 -52.46 18.82
N PRO A 14 16.80 -52.30 17.82
CA PRO A 14 17.19 -51.66 16.57
C PRO A 14 17.23 -50.15 16.77
N LEU A 15 18.38 -49.52 16.52
CA LEU A 15 18.46 -48.07 16.35
C LEU A 15 17.68 -47.69 15.08
N PHE A 16 16.47 -47.18 15.25
CA PHE A 16 15.81 -46.40 14.20
C PHE A 16 16.41 -44.99 14.22
N ALA A 17 17.29 -44.72 13.26
CA ALA A 17 17.72 -43.36 12.96
C ALA A 17 16.56 -42.61 12.32
N ALA A 18 15.86 -41.79 13.12
CA ALA A 18 14.93 -40.81 12.59
C ALA A 18 15.74 -39.69 11.93
N ALA A 19 15.85 -39.74 10.60
CA ALA A 19 16.31 -38.60 9.82
C ALA A 19 15.28 -37.49 9.99
N ALA A 20 15.60 -36.49 10.82
CA ALA A 20 14.83 -35.27 10.90
C ALA A 20 14.92 -34.57 9.54
N LEU A 21 13.87 -34.71 8.75
CA LEU A 21 13.65 -33.92 7.55
C LEU A 21 13.44 -32.48 8.03
N THR A 22 14.53 -31.71 8.13
CA THR A 22 14.46 -30.26 8.27
C THR A 22 13.76 -29.74 7.03
N LEU A 23 12.44 -29.51 7.15
CA LEU A 23 11.73 -28.66 6.21
C LEU A 23 12.45 -27.32 6.21
N PHE A 24 13.21 -27.06 5.15
CA PHE A 24 13.52 -25.70 4.74
C PHE A 24 12.17 -25.03 4.48
N PHE A 25 11.63 -24.37 5.51
CA PHE A 25 10.69 -23.28 5.29
C PHE A 25 11.45 -22.26 4.44
N GLY A 26 11.18 -22.26 3.14
CA GLY A 26 11.59 -21.18 2.27
C GLY A 26 11.18 -19.88 2.94
N LEU A 27 12.10 -18.92 3.01
CA LEU A 27 11.86 -17.61 3.59
C LEU A 27 10.58 -17.02 2.97
N THR A 28 9.46 -17.13 3.68
CA THR A 28 8.30 -16.30 3.43
C THR A 28 8.79 -14.89 3.68
N LYS A 29 8.70 -13.99 2.67
CA LYS A 29 8.80 -12.55 2.90
C LYS A 29 7.93 -12.24 4.12
N ALA A 30 8.57 -11.89 5.22
CA ALA A 30 7.95 -11.98 6.53
C ALA A 30 7.03 -10.77 6.72
N TYR A 31 5.76 -10.89 6.30
CA TYR A 31 4.72 -10.00 6.81
C TYR A 31 4.47 -10.36 8.29
N MET A 32 4.23 -9.35 9.11
CA MET A 32 3.89 -9.54 10.52
C MET A 32 2.41 -9.21 10.74
N GLY A 33 1.71 -10.03 11.54
CA GLY A 33 0.30 -9.83 11.86
C GLY A 33 -0.67 -10.62 10.96
N PRO A 34 -1.94 -10.16 10.85
CA PRO A 34 -2.99 -10.82 10.09
C PRO A 34 -2.65 -11.07 8.63
N MET A 35 -3.19 -12.14 8.06
CA MET A 35 -2.99 -12.47 6.66
C MET A 35 -3.71 -11.47 5.75
N MET A 36 -2.98 -10.93 4.78
CA MET A 36 -3.54 -10.04 3.77
C MET A 36 -4.52 -10.74 2.83
N GLY A 37 -5.53 -10.01 2.35
CA GLY A 37 -6.47 -10.48 1.32
C GLY A 37 -7.45 -11.55 1.79
N LYS A 38 -7.45 -11.88 3.08
CA LYS A 38 -8.41 -12.78 3.71
C LYS A 38 -9.49 -11.93 4.39
N GLN A 39 -10.75 -12.21 4.08
CA GLN A 39 -11.88 -11.60 4.79
C GLN A 39 -12.21 -12.47 5.99
N ASP A 40 -11.95 -11.96 7.18
CA ASP A 40 -12.26 -12.64 8.44
C ASP A 40 -12.58 -11.62 9.56
N GLU A 41 -12.64 -12.08 10.80
CA GLU A 41 -12.95 -11.27 11.98
C GLU A 41 -11.95 -10.11 12.22
N CYS A 42 -10.75 -10.20 11.66
CA CYS A 42 -9.76 -9.14 11.78
C CYS A 42 -10.11 -7.94 10.89
N ASP A 43 -10.49 -8.23 9.64
CA ASP A 43 -10.79 -7.25 8.61
C ASP A 43 -11.55 -7.95 7.48
N ASP A 44 -12.77 -7.52 7.20
CA ASP A 44 -13.58 -8.01 6.07
C ASP A 44 -13.73 -6.94 4.96
N GLY A 45 -13.06 -5.79 5.13
CA GLY A 45 -13.16 -4.63 4.25
C GLY A 45 -14.51 -3.89 4.29
N LYS A 46 -15.43 -4.23 5.20
CA LYS A 46 -16.81 -3.72 5.23
C LYS A 46 -17.26 -3.23 6.61
N THR A 47 -16.86 -3.91 7.67
CA THR A 47 -17.30 -3.63 9.03
C THR A 47 -16.24 -2.86 9.82
N ASN A 48 -16.69 -2.18 10.88
CA ASN A 48 -15.85 -1.43 11.80
C ASN A 48 -14.98 -0.32 11.13
N LEU A 49 -15.37 0.15 9.93
CA LEU A 49 -14.62 1.12 9.14
C LEU A 49 -14.47 2.49 9.85
N GLN A 50 -15.37 2.78 10.79
CA GLN A 50 -15.36 4.00 11.59
C GLN A 50 -14.14 4.14 12.52
N VAL A 51 -13.34 3.08 12.67
CA VAL A 51 -12.06 3.14 13.39
C VAL A 51 -11.02 3.97 12.64
N ASP A 52 -11.06 3.95 11.31
CA ASP A 52 -10.08 4.66 10.48
C ASP A 52 -10.54 6.08 10.10
N TRP A 53 -11.85 6.30 9.97
CA TRP A 53 -12.41 7.59 9.55
C TRP A 53 -13.92 7.67 9.87
N ASP A 54 -14.47 8.87 10.03
CA ASP A 54 -15.91 9.09 10.24
C ASP A 54 -16.62 9.35 8.91
N GLU A 55 -17.65 8.56 8.59
CA GLU A 55 -18.44 8.73 7.37
C GLU A 55 -19.24 10.03 7.29
N ASN A 56 -19.45 10.68 8.44
CA ASN A 56 -20.10 11.98 8.53
C ASN A 56 -19.12 13.14 8.42
N ASP A 57 -17.80 12.88 8.39
CA ASP A 57 -16.78 13.90 8.17
C ASP A 57 -16.57 14.14 6.67
N PHE A 58 -17.43 14.96 6.08
CA PHE A 58 -17.33 15.36 4.68
C PHE A 58 -16.07 16.18 4.36
N SER A 59 -15.36 16.70 5.37
CA SER A 59 -14.13 17.49 5.16
C SER A 59 -12.98 16.65 4.57
N GLN A 60 -13.09 15.33 4.64
CA GLN A 60 -12.11 14.40 4.06
C GLN A 60 -12.02 14.53 2.54
N PHE A 61 -13.14 14.83 1.86
CA PHE A 61 -13.24 14.85 0.40
C PHE A 61 -13.93 16.12 -0.15
N THR A 62 -14.36 17.04 0.72
CA THR A 62 -14.99 18.31 0.33
C THR A 62 -14.05 19.48 0.59
N CYS A 63 -13.97 20.41 -0.36
CA CYS A 63 -13.24 21.65 -0.12
C CYS A 63 -14.00 22.54 0.86
N MET A 64 -13.36 22.86 1.99
CA MET A 64 -13.95 23.73 3.02
C MET A 64 -13.55 25.20 2.87
N ALA A 65 -12.75 25.55 1.86
CA ALA A 65 -12.41 26.94 1.55
C ALA A 65 -13.51 27.59 0.69
N GLU A 66 -13.65 28.92 0.79
CA GLU A 66 -14.61 29.68 -0.02
C GLU A 66 -14.36 29.54 -1.53
N LEU A 67 -13.08 29.44 -1.91
CA LEU A 67 -12.63 29.28 -3.28
C LEU A 67 -11.55 28.20 -3.38
N PRO A 68 -11.47 27.48 -4.52
CA PRO A 68 -10.33 26.62 -4.82
C PRO A 68 -9.01 27.40 -4.79
N TRP A 69 -7.94 26.71 -4.43
CA TRP A 69 -6.61 27.31 -4.43
C TRP A 69 -6.11 27.51 -5.86
N THR A 70 -5.44 28.63 -6.08
CA THR A 70 -4.80 28.94 -7.36
C THR A 70 -3.49 28.19 -7.47
N SER A 71 -3.24 27.58 -8.62
CA SER A 71 -1.95 26.99 -8.94
C SER A 71 -0.89 28.08 -9.23
N ASN A 72 0.37 27.75 -8.98
CA ASN A 72 1.53 28.60 -9.17
C ASN A 72 2.69 27.78 -9.75
N SER A 73 2.94 27.97 -11.05
CA SER A 73 3.99 27.28 -11.78
C SER A 73 5.41 27.68 -11.39
N SER A 74 5.59 28.73 -10.58
CA SER A 74 6.90 29.13 -10.06
C SER A 74 7.36 28.25 -8.88
N ILE A 75 6.43 27.48 -8.28
CA ILE A 75 6.74 26.56 -7.19
C ILE A 75 7.21 25.24 -7.79
N ALA A 76 8.50 24.95 -7.64
CA ALA A 76 9.09 23.71 -8.13
C ALA A 76 8.56 22.49 -7.36
N SER A 77 8.40 21.36 -8.05
CA SER A 77 8.06 20.08 -7.43
C SER A 77 9.20 19.58 -6.53
N VAL A 78 8.83 19.00 -5.39
CA VAL A 78 9.78 18.49 -4.39
C VAL A 78 9.71 16.98 -4.33
N TYR A 79 10.85 16.34 -4.55
CA TYR A 79 11.02 14.91 -4.41
C TYR A 79 11.61 14.56 -3.05
N TYR A 80 11.07 13.52 -2.41
CA TYR A 80 11.59 13.00 -1.16
C TYR A 80 11.56 11.47 -1.13
N GLU A 81 12.63 10.88 -0.60
CA GLU A 81 12.74 9.47 -0.24
C GLU A 81 13.25 9.36 1.19
N ILE A 82 12.83 8.32 1.90
CA ILE A 82 13.38 8.00 3.22
C ILE A 82 14.89 7.69 3.05
N PRO A 83 15.78 8.40 3.75
CA PRO A 83 17.22 8.15 3.65
C PRO A 83 17.58 6.74 4.12
N ASN A 84 18.52 6.08 3.42
CA ASN A 84 19.00 4.73 3.72
C ASN A 84 17.89 3.66 3.79
N PHE A 85 16.78 3.87 3.07
CA PHE A 85 15.65 2.96 3.04
C PHE A 85 15.77 1.94 1.92
N ASN A 86 15.58 0.65 2.23
CA ASN A 86 15.41 -0.39 1.23
C ASN A 86 13.93 -0.79 1.14
N ALA A 87 13.25 -0.26 0.13
CA ALA A 87 11.82 -0.50 -0.07
C ALA A 87 11.48 -1.98 -0.27
N THR A 88 12.38 -2.79 -0.84
CA THR A 88 12.10 -4.19 -1.20
C THR A 88 12.25 -5.19 -0.06
N THR A 89 12.83 -4.75 1.07
CA THR A 89 13.09 -5.59 2.24
C THR A 89 12.51 -4.98 3.52
N ASP A 90 11.73 -3.90 3.43
CA ASP A 90 11.08 -3.31 4.60
C ASP A 90 10.03 -4.29 5.15
N ILE A 91 9.88 -4.28 6.46
CA ILE A 91 8.92 -5.15 7.17
C ILE A 91 8.07 -4.26 8.07
N VAL A 92 6.76 -4.38 7.91
CA VAL A 92 5.74 -3.68 8.72
C VAL A 92 4.66 -4.67 9.15
N GLU A 93 3.77 -4.24 10.03
CA GLU A 93 2.68 -5.08 10.53
C GLU A 93 1.34 -4.74 9.91
N HIS A 94 0.57 -5.77 9.55
CA HIS A 94 -0.86 -5.64 9.39
C HIS A 94 -1.55 -5.49 10.76
N ARG A 95 -2.62 -4.69 10.81
CA ARG A 95 -3.40 -4.46 12.02
C ARG A 95 -4.89 -4.63 11.78
N CYS A 96 -5.54 -5.41 12.64
CA CYS A 96 -6.98 -5.66 12.58
C CYS A 96 -7.78 -4.40 12.84
N MET A 97 -9.02 -4.35 12.35
CA MET A 97 -9.93 -3.23 12.58
C MET A 97 -10.19 -2.95 14.07
N SER A 98 -9.91 -3.89 14.97
CA SER A 98 -9.92 -3.67 16.42
C SER A 98 -8.86 -2.69 16.92
N ASP A 99 -7.80 -2.46 16.14
CA ASP A 99 -6.66 -1.62 16.50
C ASP A 99 -6.75 -0.25 15.84
N ARG A 100 -6.25 0.79 16.53
CA ARG A 100 -6.02 2.11 15.94
C ARG A 100 -4.59 2.20 15.40
N ILE A 101 -4.43 2.85 14.24
CA ILE A 101 -3.14 3.09 13.61
C ILE A 101 -2.91 4.60 13.48
N PHE A 102 -1.74 5.06 13.91
CA PHE A 102 -1.35 6.47 13.86
C PHE A 102 -0.06 6.63 13.06
N TYR A 103 0.03 7.72 12.29
CA TYR A 103 1.21 8.08 11.52
C TYR A 103 1.69 9.48 11.93
N THR A 104 3.01 9.65 11.94
CA THR A 104 3.65 10.95 12.20
C THR A 104 3.86 11.76 10.93
N ASP A 105 4.04 11.08 9.80
CA ASP A 105 4.32 11.69 8.51
C ASP A 105 3.04 12.01 7.75
N ILE A 106 3.07 13.10 6.98
CA ILE A 106 1.95 13.55 6.15
C ILE A 106 2.41 13.70 4.69
N PRO A 107 1.87 12.88 3.76
CA PRO A 107 1.25 11.57 4.00
C PRO A 107 2.25 10.55 4.58
N PRO A 108 1.79 9.46 5.20
CA PRO A 108 2.66 8.34 5.52
C PRO A 108 3.23 7.72 4.24
N LEU A 109 4.52 7.33 4.29
CA LEU A 109 5.21 6.68 3.16
C LEU A 109 5.43 5.18 3.39
N ARG A 110 5.28 4.73 4.62
CA ARG A 110 5.37 3.34 5.08
C ARG A 110 4.72 3.23 6.46
N GLY A 111 4.60 2.02 6.96
CA GLY A 111 4.19 1.73 8.33
C GLY A 111 3.07 0.71 8.38
N ASN A 112 2.61 0.44 9.59
CA ASN A 112 1.54 -0.52 9.83
C ASN A 112 0.26 -0.09 9.10
N HIS A 113 -0.53 -1.05 8.61
CA HIS A 113 -1.71 -0.76 7.79
C HIS A 113 -2.73 -1.92 7.84
N ARG A 114 -3.87 -1.78 7.15
CA ARG A 114 -4.94 -2.80 7.15
C ARG A 114 -4.60 -3.96 6.22
N PRO A 115 -4.86 -5.23 6.60
CA PRO A 115 -4.53 -6.40 5.77
C PRO A 115 -5.34 -6.50 4.46
N ASN A 116 -6.51 -5.86 4.36
CA ASN A 116 -7.26 -5.82 3.10
C ASN A 116 -7.11 -4.49 2.39
N TRP A 117 -6.42 -4.50 1.25
CA TRP A 117 -6.20 -3.32 0.42
C TRP A 117 -7.42 -3.01 -0.48
N PRO A 118 -7.56 -1.73 -0.87
CA PRO A 118 -8.47 -1.27 -1.92
C PRO A 118 -8.28 -1.93 -3.28
N MET A 119 -9.39 -2.13 -4.02
CA MET A 119 -9.33 -2.30 -5.47
C MET A 119 -8.60 -1.12 -6.12
N TYR A 120 -7.79 -1.35 -7.16
CA TYR A 120 -7.17 -0.27 -7.91
C TYR A 120 -8.21 0.61 -8.59
N GLY A 121 -8.04 1.93 -8.51
CA GLY A 121 -8.98 2.87 -9.12
C GLY A 121 -9.08 4.22 -8.42
N GLU A 122 -10.10 4.96 -8.80
CA GLU A 122 -10.43 6.27 -8.24
C GLU A 122 -11.61 6.17 -7.28
N TYR A 123 -11.48 6.84 -6.15
CA TYR A 123 -12.41 6.79 -5.03
C TYR A 123 -12.88 8.19 -4.65
N LEU A 124 -14.09 8.26 -4.08
CA LEU A 124 -14.52 9.46 -3.37
C LEU A 124 -13.64 9.67 -2.13
N TYR A 125 -13.31 8.58 -1.41
CA TYR A 125 -12.37 8.61 -0.30
C TYR A 125 -11.84 7.21 0.03
N VAL A 126 -10.56 7.15 0.41
CA VAL A 126 -9.91 5.98 1.03
C VAL A 126 -9.05 6.49 2.19
N PRO A 127 -9.18 5.93 3.40
CA PRO A 127 -8.34 6.31 4.53
C PRO A 127 -6.89 5.81 4.37
N GLU A 128 -5.96 6.51 5.02
CA GLU A 128 -4.51 6.25 4.93
C GLU A 128 -4.10 4.84 5.33
N GLN A 129 -4.78 4.25 6.30
CA GLN A 129 -4.57 2.88 6.76
C GLN A 129 -4.86 1.83 5.68
N ARG A 130 -5.65 2.19 4.64
CA ARG A 130 -6.06 1.28 3.56
C ARG A 130 -5.15 1.41 2.34
N TRP A 131 -5.02 2.62 1.78
CA TRP A 131 -4.21 2.79 0.56
C TRP A 131 -2.71 2.59 0.79
N LEU A 132 -2.23 2.65 2.05
CA LEU A 132 -0.85 2.33 2.39
C LEU A 132 -0.49 0.86 2.08
N HIS A 133 -1.46 -0.05 2.10
CA HIS A 133 -1.23 -1.43 1.66
C HIS A 133 -1.00 -1.51 0.15
N ASN A 134 -1.75 -0.75 -0.67
CA ASN A 134 -1.48 -0.70 -2.12
C ASN A 134 -0.02 -0.27 -2.39
N LEU A 135 0.54 0.62 -1.56
CA LEU A 135 1.95 1.01 -1.66
C LEU A 135 2.90 -0.15 -1.38
N GLU A 136 2.61 -1.00 -0.39
CA GLU A 136 3.41 -2.21 -0.11
C GLU A 136 3.43 -3.18 -1.31
N HIS A 137 2.39 -3.16 -2.16
CA HIS A 137 2.32 -3.91 -3.42
C HIS A 137 2.95 -3.21 -4.64
N GLY A 138 3.65 -2.09 -4.43
CA GLY A 138 4.35 -1.36 -5.50
C GLY A 138 3.45 -0.48 -6.36
N SER A 139 2.31 -0.04 -5.81
CA SER A 139 1.36 0.86 -6.48
C SER A 139 1.79 2.32 -6.38
N ILE A 140 1.18 3.18 -7.21
CA ILE A 140 1.33 4.64 -7.11
C ILE A 140 0.02 5.27 -6.66
N ILE A 141 0.06 6.09 -5.61
CA ILE A 141 -1.14 6.75 -5.06
C ILE A 141 -1.09 8.23 -5.39
N LEU A 142 -2.14 8.74 -6.02
CA LEU A 142 -2.37 10.17 -6.17
C LEU A 142 -3.23 10.66 -5.01
N LEU A 143 -2.60 11.45 -4.15
CA LEU A 143 -3.27 12.20 -3.08
C LEU A 143 -3.42 13.65 -3.49
N TYR A 144 -4.59 14.22 -3.23
CA TYR A 144 -4.86 15.63 -3.53
C TYR A 144 -5.67 16.29 -2.43
N HIS A 145 -5.38 17.56 -2.15
CA HIS A 145 -6.25 18.32 -1.26
C HIS A 145 -7.60 18.59 -1.95
N PRO A 146 -8.76 18.47 -1.28
CA PRO A 146 -10.06 18.75 -1.90
C PRO A 146 -10.18 20.14 -2.55
N CYS A 147 -9.46 21.14 -2.02
CA CYS A 147 -9.42 22.51 -2.56
C CYS A 147 -8.40 22.75 -3.68
N VAL A 148 -7.74 21.72 -4.19
CA VAL A 148 -6.75 21.86 -5.26
C VAL A 148 -7.34 22.47 -6.54
N ASP A 149 -6.50 23.15 -7.32
CA ASP A 149 -6.84 23.53 -8.69
C ASP A 149 -7.30 22.31 -9.50
N GLN A 150 -8.54 22.37 -10.00
CA GLN A 150 -9.16 21.24 -10.68
C GLN A 150 -8.55 20.97 -12.07
N GLY A 151 -7.92 21.97 -12.69
CA GLY A 151 -7.16 21.81 -13.93
C GLY A 151 -5.94 20.94 -13.71
N GLU A 152 -5.14 21.27 -12.70
CA GLU A 152 -3.94 20.50 -12.32
C GLU A 152 -4.30 19.08 -11.88
N LEU A 153 -5.36 18.90 -11.07
CA LEU A 153 -5.83 17.57 -10.68
C LEU A 153 -6.26 16.72 -11.90
N ARG A 154 -7.02 17.30 -12.84
CA ARG A 154 -7.40 16.59 -14.07
C ARG A 154 -6.19 16.20 -14.90
N ARG A 155 -5.17 17.07 -14.99
CA ARG A 155 -3.92 16.79 -15.70
C ARG A 155 -3.16 15.63 -15.06
N LEU A 156 -2.96 15.65 -13.74
CA LEU A 156 -2.25 14.57 -13.03
C LEU A 156 -3.02 13.24 -13.09
N ARG A 157 -4.34 13.27 -12.92
CA ARG A 157 -5.21 12.10 -13.05
C ARG A 157 -5.06 11.45 -14.42
N LYS A 158 -5.14 12.23 -15.50
CA LYS A 158 -4.99 11.73 -16.87
C LYS A 158 -3.62 11.09 -17.08
N LEU A 159 -2.56 11.73 -16.59
CA LEU A 159 -1.20 11.24 -16.71
C LEU A 159 -1.00 9.92 -15.94
N LEU A 160 -1.43 9.86 -14.68
CA LEU A 160 -1.33 8.65 -13.84
C LEU A 160 -2.08 7.47 -14.47
N THR A 161 -3.35 7.68 -14.85
CA THR A 161 -4.21 6.62 -15.41
C THR A 161 -3.74 6.11 -16.78
N ALA A 162 -2.96 6.90 -17.52
CA ALA A 162 -2.29 6.45 -18.74
C ALA A 162 -0.95 5.74 -18.48
N CYS A 163 -0.39 5.89 -17.28
CA CYS A 163 0.95 5.44 -16.93
C CYS A 163 0.99 4.14 -16.16
N VAL A 164 0.06 3.89 -15.25
CA VAL A 164 0.08 2.70 -14.38
C VAL A 164 -1.35 2.25 -14.08
N TYR A 165 -1.62 0.95 -14.16
CA TYR A 165 -2.90 0.36 -13.77
C TYR A 165 -3.03 0.28 -12.24
N ARG A 166 -1.97 -0.13 -11.54
CA ARG A 166 -1.92 -0.20 -10.06
C ARG A 166 -1.82 1.18 -9.44
N HIS A 167 -2.92 1.93 -9.49
CA HIS A 167 -3.07 3.21 -8.85
C HIS A 167 -4.26 3.30 -7.91
N ILE A 168 -4.16 4.21 -6.95
CA ILE A 168 -5.32 4.75 -6.22
C ILE A 168 -5.33 6.26 -6.40
N ILE A 169 -6.51 6.83 -6.61
CA ILE A 169 -6.74 8.28 -6.62
C ILE A 169 -7.75 8.58 -5.51
N THR A 170 -7.35 9.36 -4.52
CA THR A 170 -8.20 9.72 -3.38
C THR A 170 -7.85 11.12 -2.83
N PRO A 171 -8.83 11.88 -2.32
CA PRO A 171 -8.57 13.08 -1.55
C PRO A 171 -7.74 12.81 -0.29
N TYR A 172 -7.00 13.82 0.16
CA TYR A 172 -6.25 13.84 1.41
C TYR A 172 -6.18 15.28 1.94
N ASN A 173 -7.10 15.62 2.85
CA ASN A 173 -7.28 16.99 3.37
C ASN A 173 -6.12 17.48 4.27
N LYS A 174 -5.17 16.62 4.63
CA LYS A 174 -3.98 16.99 5.42
C LYS A 174 -2.87 17.62 4.56
N LEU A 175 -3.00 17.65 3.23
CA LEU A 175 -2.04 18.33 2.34
C LEU A 175 -2.12 19.86 2.49
N ASN A 176 -0.97 20.52 2.38
CA ASN A 176 -0.90 21.98 2.51
C ASN A 176 -1.14 22.70 1.17
N PRO A 177 -1.50 23.99 1.17
CA PRO A 177 -1.76 24.75 -0.06
C PRO A 177 -0.57 24.97 -0.99
N ILE A 178 0.67 24.83 -0.48
CA ILE A 178 1.88 24.97 -1.31
C ILE A 178 2.05 23.73 -2.19
N TYR A 179 1.77 22.54 -1.66
CA TYR A 179 1.86 21.28 -2.39
C TYR A 179 0.56 20.46 -2.27
N PRO A 180 -0.52 20.89 -2.93
CA PRO A 180 -1.83 20.22 -2.86
C PRO A 180 -1.91 18.93 -3.68
N LEU A 181 -0.90 18.58 -4.49
CA LEU A 181 -0.85 17.36 -5.30
C LEU A 181 0.36 16.52 -4.92
N HIS A 182 0.14 15.26 -4.56
CA HIS A 182 1.19 14.34 -4.21
C HIS A 182 1.05 13.04 -5.01
N LEU A 183 2.17 12.54 -5.56
CA LEU A 183 2.31 11.12 -5.87
C LEU A 183 3.09 10.45 -4.75
N VAL A 184 2.60 9.30 -4.30
CA VAL A 184 3.18 8.54 -3.20
C VAL A 184 3.49 7.13 -3.68
N ALA A 185 4.65 6.62 -3.27
CA ALA A 185 5.14 5.27 -3.43
C ALA A 185 5.68 4.76 -2.08
N TRP A 186 6.00 3.47 -1.96
CA TRP A 186 6.58 2.93 -0.72
C TRP A 186 7.93 3.60 -0.40
N GLY A 187 7.96 4.36 0.68
CA GLY A 187 9.13 5.13 1.14
C GLY A 187 9.45 6.40 0.34
N ALA A 188 8.58 6.85 -0.57
CA ALA A 188 8.86 7.99 -1.43
C ALA A 188 7.62 8.84 -1.75
N LYS A 189 7.84 10.15 -1.98
CA LYS A 189 6.80 11.06 -2.49
C LYS A 189 7.36 12.09 -3.47
N LEU A 190 6.50 12.50 -4.39
CA LEU A 190 6.66 13.68 -5.22
C LEU A 190 5.55 14.66 -4.86
N GLN A 191 5.92 15.84 -4.39
CA GLN A 191 5.01 16.92 -3.98
C GLN A 191 5.00 18.02 -5.03
N MET A 192 3.81 18.50 -5.39
CA MET A 192 3.62 19.39 -6.53
C MET A 192 2.59 20.47 -6.21
N ASN A 193 2.87 21.67 -6.70
CA ASN A 193 1.86 22.72 -6.84
C ASN A 193 1.15 22.63 -8.18
N THR A 194 1.94 22.58 -9.25
CA THR A 194 1.51 22.32 -10.63
C THR A 194 2.14 21.01 -11.12
N VAL A 195 1.50 20.38 -12.09
CA VAL A 195 1.94 19.11 -12.66
C VAL A 195 3.19 19.32 -13.52
N ASP A 196 4.32 18.84 -13.00
CA ASP A 196 5.53 18.60 -13.76
C ASP A 196 5.46 17.18 -14.35
N GLU A 197 5.07 17.10 -15.63
CA GLU A 197 4.88 15.84 -16.35
C GLU A 197 6.16 15.00 -16.42
N ALA A 198 7.32 15.64 -16.60
CA ALA A 198 8.60 14.93 -16.66
C ALA A 198 8.97 14.34 -15.29
N ALA A 199 8.77 15.11 -14.22
CA ALA A 199 8.98 14.63 -12.85
C ALA A 199 8.02 13.49 -12.48
N VAL A 200 6.74 13.59 -12.89
CA VAL A 200 5.73 12.55 -12.67
C VAL A 200 6.09 11.25 -13.38
N VAL A 201 6.40 11.30 -14.67
CA VAL A 201 6.79 10.09 -15.44
C VAL A 201 8.03 9.46 -14.85
N LYS A 202 9.03 10.26 -14.47
CA LYS A 202 10.25 9.78 -13.80
C LYS A 202 9.93 9.11 -12.46
N PHE A 203 9.04 9.70 -11.66
CA PHE A 203 8.61 9.14 -10.38
C PHE A 203 7.93 7.78 -10.56
N ILE A 204 6.92 7.71 -11.44
CA ILE A 204 6.15 6.48 -11.68
C ILE A 204 7.09 5.36 -12.15
N ARG A 205 7.97 5.63 -13.12
CA ARG A 205 8.95 4.64 -13.61
C ARG A 205 9.92 4.16 -12.54
N LYS A 206 10.34 5.05 -11.64
CA LYS A 206 11.29 4.71 -10.57
C LYS A 206 10.66 3.83 -9.50
N HIS A 207 9.35 3.99 -9.24
CA HIS A 207 8.72 3.47 -8.03
C HIS A 207 7.67 2.38 -8.23
N THR A 208 7.17 2.20 -9.46
CA THR A 208 6.27 1.08 -9.77
C THR A 208 7.03 -0.25 -9.57
N HIS A 209 6.41 -1.24 -8.91
CA HIS A 209 7.04 -2.51 -8.46
C HIS A 209 8.13 -2.38 -7.39
N VAL A 210 8.39 -1.19 -6.85
CA VAL A 210 9.46 -1.00 -5.85
C VAL A 210 8.85 -0.95 -4.46
N ALA A 211 8.60 -2.13 -3.89
CA ALA A 211 8.03 -2.30 -2.56
C ALA A 211 8.35 -3.71 -2.00
N PRO A 212 8.01 -4.02 -0.74
CA PRO A 212 8.25 -5.33 -0.14
C PRO A 212 7.52 -6.44 -0.91
N GLU A 213 6.37 -6.14 -1.48
CA GLU A 213 5.55 -7.04 -2.26
C GLU A 213 5.34 -6.53 -3.69
N ASP A 214 5.06 -7.45 -4.60
CA ASP A 214 4.76 -7.13 -5.99
C ASP A 214 3.52 -7.92 -6.42
N ILE A 215 2.36 -7.33 -6.16
CA ILE A 215 1.06 -7.98 -6.32
C ILE A 215 0.20 -7.10 -7.22
N SER A 216 -0.27 -7.66 -8.34
CA SER A 216 -1.14 -6.99 -9.32
C SER A 216 -2.62 -7.33 -9.16
N ARG A 217 -2.96 -8.27 -8.26
CA ARG A 217 -4.35 -8.68 -8.02
C ARG A 217 -5.14 -7.57 -7.32
N GLN A 218 -6.42 -7.49 -7.65
CA GLN A 218 -7.35 -6.56 -7.03
C GLN A 218 -7.53 -6.83 -5.54
N GLY A 219 -7.67 -5.76 -4.76
CA GLY A 219 -8.04 -5.83 -3.35
C GLY A 219 -9.53 -6.10 -3.15
N VAL A 220 -9.93 -6.36 -1.92
CA VAL A 220 -11.33 -6.66 -1.57
C VAL A 220 -12.10 -5.44 -1.06
N TYR A 221 -11.40 -4.39 -0.64
CA TYR A 221 -12.03 -3.14 -0.19
C TYR A 221 -12.47 -2.31 -1.41
N ASN A 222 -13.75 -1.93 -1.45
CA ASN A 222 -14.32 -1.16 -2.55
C ASN A 222 -15.31 -0.07 -2.09
N ASN A 223 -15.32 0.25 -0.79
CA ASN A 223 -16.15 1.32 -0.28
C ASN A 223 -15.77 2.64 -0.96
N TYR A 224 -16.76 3.41 -1.41
CA TYR A 224 -16.55 4.67 -2.15
C TYR A 224 -15.77 4.57 -3.47
N LEU A 225 -15.60 3.38 -4.04
CA LEU A 225 -15.01 3.22 -5.36
C LEU A 225 -15.90 3.91 -6.42
N MET A 226 -15.35 4.90 -7.12
CA MET A 226 -16.04 5.61 -8.19
C MET A 226 -15.75 5.00 -9.55
N ARG A 227 -14.49 4.61 -9.79
CA ARG A 227 -14.05 4.05 -11.07
C ARG A 227 -12.92 3.04 -10.86
N PRO A 228 -13.14 1.76 -11.18
CA PRO A 228 -12.06 0.77 -11.20
C PRO A 228 -10.98 1.14 -12.22
N ALA A 229 -9.71 0.95 -11.87
CA ALA A 229 -8.60 1.09 -12.79
C ALA A 229 -8.71 0.06 -13.94
N GLN A 230 -8.27 0.47 -15.12
CA GLN A 230 -8.26 -0.37 -16.31
C GLN A 230 -6.82 -0.76 -16.66
N PRO A 231 -6.52 -2.04 -16.94
CA PRO A 231 -5.21 -2.45 -17.41
C PRO A 231 -4.79 -1.68 -18.67
N LEU A 232 -3.52 -1.26 -18.73
CA LEU A 232 -2.97 -0.54 -19.88
C LEU A 232 -2.69 -1.44 -21.08
N SER A 233 -2.68 -2.75 -20.85
CA SER A 233 -2.45 -3.80 -21.85
C SER A 233 -3.26 -5.03 -21.48
N ASN A 234 -3.07 -6.13 -22.21
CA ASN A 234 -3.67 -7.42 -21.86
C ASN A 234 -3.16 -8.00 -20.53
N SER A 235 -2.12 -7.42 -19.93
CA SER A 235 -1.62 -7.77 -18.59
C SER A 235 -1.84 -6.62 -17.59
N PRO A 236 -2.28 -6.94 -16.35
CA PRO A 236 -2.41 -5.99 -15.24
C PRO A 236 -1.10 -5.75 -14.48
N ASP A 237 0.04 -6.25 -14.97
CA ASP A 237 1.27 -6.27 -14.19
C ASP A 237 2.05 -4.95 -14.26
N ASP A 238 1.72 -4.01 -15.15
CA ASP A 238 2.45 -2.74 -15.30
C ASP A 238 3.95 -2.88 -15.64
N LEU A 239 4.34 -3.93 -16.38
CA LEU A 239 5.73 -4.21 -16.76
C LEU A 239 6.46 -3.03 -17.44
N HIS A 240 5.70 -2.15 -18.09
CA HIS A 240 6.21 -0.98 -18.79
C HIS A 240 5.42 0.27 -18.39
N PRO A 241 5.73 0.88 -17.22
CA PRO A 241 5.03 2.06 -16.75
C PRO A 241 5.26 3.25 -17.67
N CYS A 242 4.19 4.02 -17.90
CA CYS A 242 4.12 5.12 -18.87
C CYS A 242 4.42 4.68 -20.32
N PRO A 243 3.66 3.72 -20.88
CA PRO A 243 3.90 3.21 -22.23
C PRO A 243 3.65 4.25 -23.33
N SER A 244 2.81 5.26 -23.06
CA SER A 244 2.50 6.36 -24.00
C SER A 244 3.54 7.48 -24.01
N HIS A 245 4.55 7.43 -23.15
CA HIS A 245 5.62 8.43 -23.08
C HIS A 245 6.93 7.73 -23.44
N VAL A 246 7.54 8.06 -24.57
CA VAL A 246 8.83 7.49 -25.01
C VAL A 246 9.92 8.53 -24.81
#